data_AF-A0A849ERB4-F1
#
_entry.id   AF-A0A849ERB4-F1
#
_cell.length_a   1.000
_cell.length_b   1.000
_cell.length_c   1.000
_cell.angle_alpha   90.00
_cell.angle_beta   90.00
_cell.angle_gamma   90.00
#
_symmetry.space_group_name_H-M   'P 1'
#
loop_
_entity.id
_entity.type
_entity.pdbx_description
1 polymer ?
#
loop_
_entity_poly.entity_id
_entity_poly.type
_entity_poly.pdbx_seq_one_letter_code
_entity_poly.pdbx_strand_id
1 'polypeptide(L)'
;MPKREPWSVTVADPGFICKCINDTAQGLQEGLSHYAGASRVALIYLIGAGDAPAIFDPQRLLRGHEPFLKERYLDRDAWLRKPPGRAYIHRFGHSIPEKNLQLAGLISYGSRSAPVFYQMWFTEHHPDVCATGPAERWLEHAAWRFSHDMANESELYTGISGSFLREYAAHAVRDHIVDQMNVLLGMDTPLRVFPILDAVLGISRTREEGAWPRGRLVFVEPGALAQVNFVIRFSARDVPFLSHYKHVCKLLQAVECSTRVLVSDGRCILGMAEAPLPGFFLAADFCGQYGYIAIQEDLVCSFSDGAFRATTHRATLVQVEEALLESDLDRESGGKLYKIVTELVHHAQSNRFGCTLVVDLNPAAVTISGHALDPSLDLCQPHAMRLAES
;
A
#
# COMPACT_ATOMS: atom_id res chain seq x y z
N MET A 1 30.45 -47.99 13.05
CA MET A 1 29.60 -46.79 12.88
C MET A 1 30.47 -45.66 12.35
N PRO A 2 30.30 -45.21 11.10
CA PRO A 2 31.07 -44.10 10.60
C PRO A 2 30.51 -42.79 11.19
N LYS A 3 31.40 -41.96 11.71
CA LYS A 3 31.11 -40.60 12.17
C LYS A 3 30.59 -39.80 10.97
N ARG A 4 29.35 -39.29 11.04
CA ARG A 4 28.86 -38.27 10.10
C ARG A 4 29.71 -37.02 10.30
N GLU A 5 30.39 -36.59 9.24
CA GLU A 5 31.04 -35.29 9.16
C GLU A 5 30.00 -34.18 9.43
N PRO A 6 30.42 -33.03 10.00
CA PRO A 6 29.52 -31.92 10.22
C PRO A 6 29.26 -31.23 8.87
N TRP A 7 28.15 -31.63 8.23
CA TRP A 7 27.35 -30.89 7.25
C TRP A 7 28.15 -29.99 6.29
N SER A 8 28.46 -30.52 5.11
CA SER A 8 28.74 -29.72 3.93
C SER A 8 27.56 -28.77 3.71
N VAL A 9 27.77 -27.46 3.87
CA VAL A 9 26.90 -26.47 3.22
C VAL A 9 27.10 -26.69 1.74
N THR A 10 26.19 -27.43 1.11
CA THR A 10 26.18 -27.57 -0.35
C THR A 10 26.02 -26.15 -0.88
N VAL A 11 27.08 -25.59 -1.45
CA VAL A 11 27.00 -24.31 -2.16
C VAL A 11 25.96 -24.53 -3.24
N ALA A 12 24.81 -23.87 -3.11
CA ALA A 12 23.73 -24.01 -4.07
C ALA A 12 24.26 -23.72 -5.47
N ASP A 13 23.88 -24.55 -6.45
CA ASP A 13 24.26 -24.36 -7.85
C ASP A 13 23.92 -22.92 -8.29
N PRO A 14 24.87 -22.15 -8.88
CA PRO A 14 24.60 -20.80 -9.38
C PRO A 14 23.38 -20.73 -10.29
N GLY A 15 23.12 -21.78 -11.10
CA GLY A 15 21.92 -21.87 -11.93
C GLY A 15 20.63 -21.90 -11.10
N PHE A 16 20.63 -22.65 -10.00
CA PHE A 16 19.50 -22.72 -9.07
C PHE A 16 19.25 -21.39 -8.34
N ILE A 17 20.31 -20.73 -7.84
CA ILE A 17 20.20 -19.42 -7.17
C ILE A 17 19.54 -18.40 -8.13
N CYS A 18 20.04 -18.32 -9.36
CA CYS A 18 19.48 -17.42 -10.38
C CYS A 18 18.01 -17.73 -10.65
N LYS A 19 17.63 -19.01 -10.72
CA LYS A 19 16.23 -19.42 -10.92
C LYS A 19 15.33 -18.95 -9.77
N CYS A 20 15.73 -19.19 -8.52
CA CYS A 20 14.97 -18.76 -7.34
C CYS A 20 14.80 -17.24 -7.27
N ILE A 21 15.87 -16.48 -7.59
CA ILE A 21 15.83 -15.02 -7.62
C ILE A 21 14.87 -14.54 -8.71
N ASN A 22 14.99 -15.07 -9.94
CA ASN A 22 14.16 -14.65 -11.07
C ASN A 22 12.67 -14.92 -10.80
N ASP A 23 12.31 -16.13 -10.37
CA ASP A 23 10.92 -16.50 -10.12
C ASP A 23 10.30 -15.65 -9.00
N THR A 24 11.07 -15.40 -7.92
CA THR A 24 10.64 -14.53 -6.81
C THR A 24 10.50 -13.07 -7.25
N ALA A 25 11.50 -12.53 -7.94
CA ALA A 25 11.53 -11.14 -8.38
C ALA A 25 10.44 -10.85 -9.42
N GLN A 26 10.19 -11.78 -10.35
CA GLN A 26 9.13 -11.65 -11.34
C GLN A 26 7.75 -11.63 -10.67
N GLY A 27 7.48 -12.58 -9.77
CA GLY A 27 6.22 -12.63 -9.04
C GLY A 27 5.97 -11.39 -8.18
N LEU A 28 7.00 -10.93 -7.48
CA LEU A 28 6.98 -9.69 -6.71
C LEU A 28 6.71 -8.48 -7.60
N GLN A 29 7.41 -8.37 -8.74
CA GLN A 29 7.24 -7.27 -9.68
C GLN A 29 5.83 -7.22 -10.26
N GLU A 30 5.32 -8.35 -10.76
CA GLU A 30 3.99 -8.44 -11.36
C GLU A 30 2.91 -8.09 -10.32
N GLY A 31 3.02 -8.64 -9.12
CA GLY A 31 2.10 -8.38 -8.02
C GLY A 31 2.07 -6.92 -7.57
N LEU A 32 3.25 -6.34 -7.30
CA LEU A 32 3.37 -4.91 -6.98
C LEU A 32 2.89 -4.03 -8.14
N SER A 33 3.11 -4.44 -9.38
CA SER A 33 2.65 -3.67 -10.55
C SER A 33 1.13 -3.63 -10.66
N HIS A 34 0.44 -4.72 -10.33
CA HIS A 34 -1.02 -4.74 -10.24
C HIS A 34 -1.55 -3.90 -9.09
N TYR A 35 -0.85 -3.89 -7.95
CA TYR A 35 -1.27 -3.18 -6.75
C TYR A 35 -1.00 -1.66 -6.81
N ALA A 36 0.22 -1.25 -7.18
CA ALA A 36 0.71 0.12 -7.08
C ALA A 36 1.03 0.79 -8.43
N GLY A 37 0.84 0.10 -9.56
CA GLY A 37 1.29 0.58 -10.87
C GLY A 37 2.71 0.13 -11.20
N ALA A 38 3.19 0.43 -12.41
CA ALA A 38 4.43 -0.11 -12.97
C ALA A 38 5.61 -0.05 -11.98
N SER A 39 5.97 -1.20 -11.42
CA SER A 39 6.98 -1.32 -10.36
C SER A 39 8.18 -2.14 -10.86
N ARG A 40 9.35 -1.87 -10.30
CA ARG A 40 10.60 -2.58 -10.54
C ARG A 40 11.05 -3.22 -9.24
N VAL A 41 11.89 -4.24 -9.35
CA VAL A 41 12.43 -4.96 -8.20
C VAL A 41 13.94 -5.08 -8.33
N ALA A 42 14.64 -4.87 -7.22
CA ALA A 42 16.05 -5.20 -7.08
C ALA A 42 16.31 -5.95 -5.78
N LEU A 43 17.43 -6.68 -5.75
CA LEU A 43 17.88 -7.47 -4.61
C LEU A 43 19.39 -7.30 -4.41
N ILE A 44 19.79 -7.00 -3.18
CA ILE A 44 21.18 -7.15 -2.72
C ILE A 44 21.21 -8.38 -1.81
N TYR A 45 22.07 -9.34 -2.09
CA TYR A 45 22.10 -10.61 -1.35
C TYR A 45 23.51 -11.15 -1.11
N LEU A 46 23.60 -12.03 -0.13
CA LEU A 46 24.78 -12.78 0.25
C LEU A 46 24.33 -14.16 0.74
N ILE A 47 24.73 -15.22 0.04
CA ILE A 47 24.29 -16.60 0.35
C ILE A 47 25.01 -17.12 1.59
N GLY A 48 26.34 -17.26 1.51
CA GLY A 48 27.20 -17.63 2.63
C GLY A 48 27.89 -16.43 3.26
N ALA A 49 28.24 -16.54 4.55
CA ALA A 49 28.92 -15.48 5.30
C ALA A 49 30.32 -15.10 4.74
N GLY A 50 30.93 -15.97 3.93
CA GLY A 50 32.23 -15.75 3.29
C GLY A 50 32.16 -15.36 1.81
N ASP A 51 30.96 -15.27 1.24
CA ASP A 51 30.79 -14.92 -0.17
C ASP A 51 30.95 -13.39 -0.36
N ALA A 52 31.10 -12.94 -1.61
CA ALA A 52 30.99 -11.54 -1.94
C ALA A 52 29.51 -11.14 -2.06
N PRO A 53 29.10 -9.91 -1.64
CA PRO A 53 27.76 -9.43 -1.88
C PRO A 53 27.48 -9.34 -3.38
N ALA A 54 26.28 -9.78 -3.77
CA ALA A 54 25.81 -9.77 -5.14
C ALA A 54 24.58 -8.87 -5.29
N ILE A 55 24.39 -8.33 -6.50
CA ILE A 55 23.27 -7.44 -6.83
C ILE A 55 22.52 -8.04 -8.02
N PHE A 56 21.22 -8.20 -7.86
CA PHE A 56 20.28 -8.46 -8.93
C PHE A 56 19.43 -7.20 -9.15
N ASP A 57 19.73 -6.45 -10.21
CA ASP A 57 19.01 -5.22 -10.58
C ASP A 57 18.83 -5.13 -12.10
N PRO A 58 17.95 -5.96 -12.70
CA PRO A 58 17.78 -6.01 -14.14
C PRO A 58 17.20 -4.72 -14.73
N GLN A 59 16.53 -3.89 -13.91
CA GLN A 59 15.80 -2.70 -14.33
C GLN A 59 16.41 -1.39 -13.82
N ARG A 60 17.64 -1.47 -13.30
CA ARG A 60 18.43 -0.33 -12.82
C ARG A 60 17.68 0.52 -11.78
N LEU A 61 16.93 -0.14 -10.89
CA LEU A 61 16.19 0.49 -9.81
C LEU A 61 17.13 1.18 -8.82
N LEU A 62 18.31 0.62 -8.57
CA LEU A 62 19.26 1.14 -7.59
C LEU A 62 20.15 2.25 -8.13
N ARG A 63 19.96 2.65 -9.39
CA ARG A 63 20.74 3.71 -10.04
C ARG A 63 20.53 5.04 -9.33
N GLY A 64 21.61 5.75 -9.06
CA GLY A 64 21.62 7.01 -8.30
C GLY A 64 21.83 6.82 -6.78
N HIS A 65 21.73 5.59 -6.27
CA HIS A 65 21.99 5.29 -4.85
C HIS A 65 23.38 4.68 -4.60
N GLU A 66 24.24 4.61 -5.62
CA GLU A 66 25.56 3.97 -5.56
C GLU A 66 26.45 4.51 -4.41
N PRO A 67 26.50 5.83 -4.11
CA PRO A 67 27.32 6.33 -3.01
C PRO A 67 26.91 5.75 -1.65
N PHE A 68 25.61 5.74 -1.36
CA PHE A 68 25.09 5.18 -0.11
C PHE A 68 25.32 3.67 -0.05
N LEU A 69 25.03 2.95 -1.14
CA LEU A 69 25.19 1.50 -1.19
C LEU A 69 26.66 1.09 -1.04
N LYS A 70 27.59 1.82 -1.67
CA LYS A 70 29.03 1.61 -1.51
C LYS A 70 29.46 1.81 -0.06
N GLU A 71 29.08 2.94 0.55
CA GLU A 71 29.40 3.21 1.96
C GLU A 71 28.87 2.10 2.88
N ARG A 72 27.64 1.66 2.62
CA ARG A 72 26.93 0.70 3.47
C ARG A 72 27.47 -0.72 3.38
N TYR A 73 27.77 -1.17 2.16
CA TYR A 73 28.05 -2.58 1.86
C TYR A 73 29.52 -2.87 1.58
N LEU A 74 30.28 -1.91 1.07
CA LEU A 74 31.70 -2.07 0.70
C LEU A 74 32.65 -1.39 1.70
N ASP A 75 32.31 -0.19 2.18
CA ASP A 75 33.22 0.57 3.05
C ASP A 75 33.08 0.20 4.54
N ARG A 76 31.97 -0.48 4.92
CA ARG A 76 31.65 -0.83 6.31
C ARG A 76 31.33 -2.31 6.46
N ASP A 77 32.12 -3.05 7.25
CA ASP A 77 31.81 -4.45 7.61
C ASP A 77 30.71 -4.60 8.67
N ALA A 78 30.16 -3.50 9.19
CA ALA A 78 29.23 -3.51 10.32
C ALA A 78 27.98 -4.36 10.04
N TRP A 79 27.54 -4.47 8.78
CA TRP A 79 26.44 -5.37 8.42
C TRP A 79 26.84 -6.85 8.38
N LEU A 80 28.10 -7.20 8.16
CA LEU A 80 28.55 -8.59 8.23
C LEU A 80 28.66 -9.07 9.69
N ARG A 81 28.93 -8.15 10.61
CA ARG A 81 29.16 -8.42 12.04
C ARG A 81 27.89 -8.57 12.90
N LYS A 82 26.70 -8.62 12.29
CA LYS A 82 25.47 -9.06 12.96
C LYS A 82 25.32 -10.57 12.73
N PRO A 83 25.95 -11.45 13.54
CA PRO A 83 25.72 -12.87 13.38
C PRO A 83 24.22 -13.14 13.59
N PRO A 84 23.58 -13.99 12.77
CA PRO A 84 22.34 -14.59 13.22
C PRO A 84 22.64 -15.26 14.57
N GLY A 85 21.90 -14.89 15.62
CA GLY A 85 22.21 -15.39 16.97
C GLY A 85 22.34 -16.91 16.93
N ARG A 86 23.45 -17.47 17.44
CA ARG A 86 23.77 -18.91 17.35
C ARG A 86 22.63 -19.83 17.83
N ALA A 87 21.71 -19.33 18.65
CA ALA A 87 20.52 -20.05 19.11
C ALA A 87 19.36 -20.13 18.09
N TYR A 88 19.35 -19.27 17.06
CA TYR A 88 18.25 -19.14 16.08
C TYR A 88 18.54 -19.80 14.72
N ILE A 89 19.80 -20.16 14.45
CA ILE A 89 20.24 -20.78 13.17
C ILE A 89 19.68 -22.21 13.02
N HIS A 90 19.24 -22.84 14.10
CA HIS A 90 18.93 -24.28 14.14
C HIS A 90 17.47 -24.67 13.88
N ARG A 91 16.58 -23.72 13.58
CA ARG A 91 15.17 -24.04 13.27
C ARG A 91 14.78 -23.45 11.92
N PHE A 92 14.36 -24.32 11.01
CA PHE A 92 13.66 -23.95 9.78
C PHE A 92 12.59 -22.90 10.09
N GLY A 93 12.61 -21.76 9.39
CA GLY A 93 11.58 -20.71 9.50
C GLY A 93 11.85 -19.54 10.44
N HIS A 94 13.08 -19.35 10.96
CA HIS A 94 13.44 -18.12 11.70
C HIS A 94 14.31 -17.20 10.85
N SER A 95 13.69 -16.15 10.30
CA SER A 95 14.38 -15.03 9.65
C SER A 95 14.53 -13.86 10.61
N ILE A 96 15.71 -13.26 10.69
CA ILE A 96 15.92 -12.01 11.43
C ILE A 96 15.65 -10.85 10.46
N PRO A 97 14.66 -10.00 10.71
CA PRO A 97 14.33 -8.90 9.81
C PRO A 97 15.42 -7.83 9.80
N GLU A 98 15.67 -7.25 8.64
CA GLU A 98 16.46 -6.03 8.45
C GLU A 98 15.51 -4.94 7.93
N LYS A 99 15.48 -3.82 8.65
CA LYS A 99 14.55 -2.73 8.38
C LYS A 99 14.89 -2.00 7.09
N ASN A 100 13.89 -1.29 6.57
CA ASN A 100 13.99 -0.38 5.45
C ASN A 100 15.21 0.56 5.59
N LEU A 101 16.04 0.63 4.54
CA LEU A 101 17.22 1.47 4.45
C LEU A 101 16.90 2.97 4.30
N GLN A 102 15.64 3.33 4.08
CA GLN A 102 15.17 4.71 3.93
C GLN A 102 15.85 5.43 2.75
N LEU A 103 16.03 4.72 1.63
CA LEU A 103 16.51 5.32 0.38
C LEU A 103 15.39 6.14 -0.25
N ALA A 104 15.71 7.37 -0.67
CA ALA A 104 14.75 8.26 -1.31
C ALA A 104 14.10 7.60 -2.53
N GLY A 105 12.77 7.64 -2.61
CA GLY A 105 12.02 7.03 -3.71
C GLY A 105 11.95 5.50 -3.71
N LEU A 106 12.47 4.82 -2.68
CA LEU A 106 12.46 3.36 -2.58
C LEU A 106 11.86 2.86 -1.26
N ILE A 107 11.18 1.73 -1.35
CA ILE A 107 10.77 0.90 -0.21
C ILE A 107 11.73 -0.29 -0.16
N SER A 108 12.22 -0.64 1.03
CA SER A 108 13.09 -1.81 1.18
C SER A 108 12.76 -2.64 2.41
N TYR A 109 13.00 -3.94 2.31
CA TYR A 109 12.91 -4.88 3.43
C TYR A 109 13.94 -5.99 3.22
N GLY A 110 14.63 -6.35 4.29
CA GLY A 110 15.63 -7.41 4.25
C GLY A 110 15.43 -8.45 5.33
N SER A 111 16.17 -9.54 5.20
CA SER A 111 16.23 -10.54 6.25
C SER A 111 17.56 -11.28 6.25
N ARG A 112 17.81 -11.98 7.36
CA ARG A 112 18.93 -12.92 7.51
C ARG A 112 18.39 -14.27 7.93
N SER A 113 18.93 -15.33 7.35
CA SER A 113 18.52 -16.70 7.60
C SER A 113 19.70 -17.64 7.44
N ALA A 114 19.53 -18.92 7.82
CA ALA A 114 20.56 -19.93 7.57
C ALA A 114 20.78 -20.22 6.07
N PRO A 115 19.73 -20.34 5.21
CA PRO A 115 19.89 -20.59 3.77
C PRO A 115 20.39 -19.37 2.97
N VAL A 116 20.11 -18.16 3.47
CA VAL A 116 20.50 -16.88 2.86
C VAL A 116 21.00 -15.97 3.97
N PHE A 117 22.33 -15.80 4.05
CA PHE A 117 22.98 -15.07 5.13
C PHE A 117 22.51 -13.61 5.22
N TYR A 118 22.32 -12.96 4.07
CA TYR A 118 21.75 -11.62 3.99
C TYR A 118 20.99 -11.43 2.68
N GLN A 119 19.87 -10.72 2.75
CA GLN A 119 19.11 -10.25 1.60
C GLN A 119 18.42 -8.92 1.91
N MET A 120 18.29 -8.07 0.91
CA MET A 120 17.57 -6.81 0.95
C MET A 120 16.86 -6.60 -0.38
N TRP A 121 15.53 -6.60 -0.34
CA TRP A 121 14.65 -6.40 -1.49
C TRP A 121 14.23 -4.93 -1.58
N PHE A 122 14.03 -4.45 -2.80
CA PHE A 122 13.68 -3.07 -3.11
C PHE A 122 12.55 -3.00 -4.12
N THR A 123 11.72 -1.96 -3.99
CA THR A 123 10.73 -1.51 -4.99
C THR A 123 10.60 0.01 -4.91
N GLU A 124 9.98 0.65 -5.89
CA GLU A 124 9.66 2.08 -5.84
C GLU A 124 8.70 2.44 -4.69
N HIS A 125 8.91 3.64 -4.18
CA HIS A 125 7.90 4.40 -3.48
C HIS A 125 7.19 5.32 -4.47
N HIS A 126 6.03 4.89 -5.00
CA HIS A 126 5.23 5.70 -5.91
C HIS A 126 4.61 6.91 -5.18
N PRO A 127 4.52 8.09 -5.82
CA PRO A 127 4.11 9.32 -5.16
C PRO A 127 2.62 9.33 -4.74
N ASP A 128 1.78 8.54 -5.39
CA ASP A 128 0.33 8.51 -5.16
C ASP A 128 -0.11 7.34 -4.28
N VAL A 129 0.78 6.68 -3.53
CA VAL A 129 0.40 5.55 -2.65
C VAL A 129 -0.23 6.01 -1.34
N CYS A 130 -1.25 5.29 -0.87
CA CYS A 130 -1.90 5.50 0.42
C CYS A 130 -0.95 5.25 1.59
N ALA A 131 -0.24 4.11 1.55
CA ALA A 131 0.74 3.73 2.55
C ALA A 131 1.77 2.76 1.96
N THR A 132 2.98 2.78 2.51
CA THR A 132 4.06 1.84 2.17
C THR A 132 3.88 0.47 2.82
N GLY A 133 3.13 0.40 3.91
CA GLY A 133 3.00 -0.80 4.75
C GLY A 133 2.65 -2.09 4.00
N PRO A 134 1.62 -2.11 3.14
CA PRO A 134 1.31 -3.28 2.31
C PRO A 134 2.46 -3.67 1.36
N ALA A 135 3.14 -2.71 0.73
CA ALA A 135 4.30 -3.01 -0.11
C ALA A 135 5.47 -3.59 0.71
N GLU A 136 5.71 -3.08 1.92
CA GLU A 136 6.70 -3.66 2.84
C GLU A 136 6.36 -5.11 3.23
N ARG A 137 5.07 -5.45 3.43
CA ARG A 137 4.66 -6.85 3.66
C ARG A 137 4.97 -7.73 2.45
N TRP A 138 4.84 -7.20 1.24
CA TRP A 138 5.19 -7.93 0.02
C TRP A 138 6.69 -8.25 -0.05
N LEU A 139 7.54 -7.28 0.27
CA LEU A 139 9.00 -7.47 0.33
C LEU A 139 9.41 -8.42 1.46
N GLU A 140 8.73 -8.35 2.61
CA GLU A 140 8.90 -9.29 3.73
C GLU A 140 8.63 -10.73 3.28
N HIS A 141 7.49 -10.96 2.62
CA HIS A 141 7.15 -12.28 2.10
C HIS A 141 8.08 -12.71 0.99
N ALA A 142 8.54 -11.81 0.12
CA ALA A 142 9.58 -12.14 -0.87
C ALA A 142 10.86 -12.65 -0.19
N ALA A 143 11.29 -12.01 0.90
CA ALA A 143 12.44 -12.45 1.67
C ALA A 143 12.23 -13.84 2.28
N TRP A 144 11.04 -14.12 2.84
CA TRP A 144 10.70 -15.44 3.37
C TRP A 144 10.64 -16.51 2.30
N ARG A 145 9.98 -16.24 1.18
CA ARG A 145 9.84 -17.18 0.06
C ARG A 145 11.20 -17.51 -0.55
N PHE A 146 12.07 -16.52 -0.75
CA PHE A 146 13.42 -16.74 -1.24
C PHE A 146 14.25 -17.59 -0.28
N SER A 147 14.25 -17.26 1.03
CA SER A 147 14.91 -18.08 2.05
C SER A 147 14.38 -19.51 2.09
N HIS A 148 13.08 -19.70 1.91
CA HIS A 148 12.45 -21.01 1.90
C HIS A 148 12.87 -21.82 0.67
N ASP A 149 12.83 -21.22 -0.51
CA ASP A 149 13.22 -21.88 -1.75
C ASP A 149 14.70 -22.26 -1.74
N MET A 150 15.56 -21.41 -1.17
CA MET A 150 16.98 -21.69 -0.95
C MET A 150 17.25 -22.78 0.10
N ALA A 151 16.29 -23.06 0.99
CA ALA A 151 16.41 -24.14 1.97
C ALA A 151 16.08 -25.52 1.38
N ASN A 152 15.36 -25.55 0.25
CA ASN A 152 14.92 -26.77 -0.40
C ASN A 152 15.98 -27.29 -1.38
N GLU A 153 15.96 -28.60 -1.63
CA GLU A 153 16.76 -29.19 -2.71
C GLU A 153 16.21 -28.75 -4.07
N SER A 154 17.08 -28.51 -5.04
CA SER A 154 16.70 -28.03 -6.37
C SER A 154 15.70 -28.94 -7.09
N GLU A 155 15.73 -30.24 -6.80
CA GLU A 155 14.79 -31.25 -7.31
C GLU A 155 13.36 -31.08 -6.79
N LEU A 156 13.19 -30.46 -5.61
CA LEU A 156 11.90 -30.21 -4.97
C LEU A 156 11.34 -28.80 -5.29
N TYR A 157 12.08 -28.01 -6.06
CA TYR A 157 11.71 -26.65 -6.39
C TYR A 157 10.59 -26.60 -7.44
N THR A 158 9.48 -25.95 -7.07
CA THR A 158 8.26 -25.89 -7.90
C THR A 158 7.97 -24.51 -8.49
N GLY A 159 8.74 -23.46 -8.14
CA GLY A 159 8.50 -22.10 -8.62
C GLY A 159 7.22 -21.43 -8.08
N ILE A 160 6.51 -22.06 -7.14
CA ILE A 160 5.22 -21.58 -6.61
C ILE A 160 5.35 -20.21 -5.93
N SER A 161 6.53 -19.89 -5.39
CA SER A 161 6.80 -18.61 -4.72
C SER A 161 6.49 -17.39 -5.58
N GLY A 162 6.85 -17.41 -6.87
CA GLY A 162 6.55 -16.30 -7.78
C GLY A 162 5.05 -16.13 -7.99
N SER A 163 4.33 -17.23 -8.22
CA SER A 163 2.87 -17.21 -8.42
C SER A 163 2.13 -16.77 -7.15
N PHE A 164 2.61 -17.17 -5.97
CA PHE A 164 2.08 -16.71 -4.69
C PHE A 164 2.26 -15.20 -4.51
N LEU A 165 3.47 -14.70 -4.76
CA LEU A 165 3.76 -13.28 -4.64
C LEU A 165 2.95 -12.46 -5.63
N ARG A 166 2.67 -12.95 -6.84
CA ARG A 166 1.83 -12.24 -7.82
C ARG A 166 0.43 -11.93 -7.27
N GLU A 167 -0.17 -12.85 -6.53
CA GLU A 167 -1.55 -12.76 -6.02
C GLU A 167 -1.63 -12.25 -4.56
N TYR A 168 -0.54 -11.69 -4.03
CA TYR A 168 -0.41 -11.42 -2.59
C TYR A 168 -1.15 -10.17 -2.09
N ALA A 169 -1.83 -9.40 -2.95
CA ALA A 169 -2.37 -8.07 -2.60
C ALA A 169 -3.28 -8.06 -1.36
N ALA A 170 -4.30 -8.93 -1.33
CA ALA A 170 -5.22 -8.99 -0.20
C ALA A 170 -4.52 -9.43 1.10
N HIS A 171 -3.55 -10.33 0.99
CA HIS A 171 -2.74 -10.78 2.12
C HIS A 171 -1.81 -9.67 2.63
N ALA A 172 -1.18 -8.89 1.73
CA ALA A 172 -0.32 -7.77 2.08
C ALA A 172 -1.07 -6.68 2.86
N VAL A 173 -2.25 -6.29 2.38
CA VAL A 173 -3.14 -5.34 3.08
C VAL A 173 -3.56 -5.90 4.44
N ARG A 174 -4.00 -7.16 4.47
CA ARG A 174 -4.42 -7.84 5.70
C ARG A 174 -3.29 -7.91 6.72
N ASP A 175 -2.10 -8.33 6.33
CA ASP A 175 -0.96 -8.49 7.23
C ASP A 175 -0.54 -7.14 7.80
N HIS A 176 -0.52 -6.09 6.96
CA HIS A 176 -0.26 -4.74 7.44
C HIS A 176 -1.28 -4.29 8.49
N ILE A 177 -2.58 -4.49 8.24
CA ILE A 177 -3.64 -4.14 9.19
C ILE A 177 -3.51 -4.95 10.48
N VAL A 178 -3.23 -6.26 10.38
CA VAL A 178 -3.05 -7.12 11.56
C VAL A 178 -1.85 -6.67 12.40
N ASP A 179 -0.74 -6.29 11.77
CA ASP A 179 0.43 -5.80 12.50
C ASP A 179 0.13 -4.50 13.24
N GLN A 180 -0.52 -3.53 12.59
CA GLN A 180 -0.94 -2.28 13.23
C GLN A 180 -1.97 -2.53 14.34
N MET A 181 -2.91 -3.45 14.10
CA MET A 181 -3.90 -3.85 15.10
C MET A 181 -3.24 -4.49 16.32
N ASN A 182 -2.23 -5.35 16.13
CA ASN A 182 -1.48 -5.96 17.23
C ASN A 182 -0.72 -4.92 18.06
N VAL A 183 -0.21 -3.86 17.43
CA VAL A 183 0.45 -2.75 18.12
C VAL A 183 -0.54 -1.94 18.97
N LEU A 184 -1.75 -1.70 18.46
CA LEU A 184 -2.73 -0.83 19.09
C LEU A 184 -3.66 -1.54 20.10
N LEU A 185 -4.02 -2.80 19.84
CA LEU A 185 -4.98 -3.58 20.64
C LEU A 185 -4.36 -4.78 21.37
N GLY A 186 -3.18 -5.25 20.94
CA GLY A 186 -2.61 -6.53 21.37
C GLY A 186 -3.03 -7.72 20.50
N MET A 187 -2.51 -8.91 20.81
CA MET A 187 -2.54 -10.09 19.91
C MET A 187 -3.87 -10.86 19.90
N ASP A 188 -4.72 -10.73 20.94
CA ASP A 188 -5.91 -11.56 21.13
C ASP A 188 -7.22 -10.81 20.85
N THR A 189 -7.32 -10.21 19.65
CA THR A 189 -8.56 -9.55 19.21
C THR A 189 -9.50 -10.51 18.47
N PRO A 190 -10.81 -10.51 18.79
CA PRO A 190 -11.80 -11.30 18.06
C PRO A 190 -12.15 -10.69 16.68
N LEU A 191 -11.71 -9.47 16.38
CA LEU A 191 -11.95 -8.81 15.10
C LEU A 191 -11.11 -9.46 13.99
N ARG A 192 -11.77 -10.14 13.06
CA ARG A 192 -11.10 -10.88 11.97
C ARG A 192 -11.00 -10.03 10.71
N VAL A 193 -9.78 -9.67 10.31
CA VAL A 193 -9.53 -8.78 9.17
C VAL A 193 -9.94 -9.37 7.81
N PHE A 194 -9.66 -10.64 7.52
CA PHE A 194 -10.00 -11.24 6.21
C PHE A 194 -11.50 -11.15 5.85
N PRO A 195 -12.43 -11.61 6.70
CA PRO A 195 -13.86 -11.47 6.42
C PRO A 195 -14.31 -10.03 6.19
N ILE A 196 -13.66 -9.06 6.85
CA ILE A 196 -13.94 -7.64 6.66
C ILE A 196 -13.49 -7.19 5.27
N LEU A 197 -12.25 -7.50 4.88
CA LEU A 197 -11.73 -7.17 3.55
C LEU A 197 -12.56 -7.81 2.44
N ASP A 198 -12.95 -9.08 2.59
CA ASP A 198 -13.82 -9.78 1.64
C ASP A 198 -15.20 -9.12 1.53
N ALA A 199 -15.77 -8.70 2.67
CA ALA A 199 -17.02 -7.96 2.68
C ALA A 199 -16.90 -6.59 2.00
N VAL A 200 -15.82 -5.85 2.25
CA VAL A 200 -15.56 -4.56 1.58
C VAL A 200 -15.52 -4.73 0.06
N LEU A 201 -14.81 -5.74 -0.44
CA LEU A 201 -14.79 -6.06 -1.88
C LEU A 201 -16.14 -6.57 -2.40
N GLY A 202 -16.89 -7.31 -1.58
CA GLY A 202 -18.25 -7.76 -1.91
C GLY A 202 -19.23 -6.60 -2.06
N ILE A 203 -19.20 -5.66 -1.11
CA ILE A 203 -20.03 -4.44 -1.11
C ILE A 203 -19.65 -3.56 -2.29
N SER A 204 -18.35 -3.30 -2.53
CA SER A 204 -17.90 -2.40 -3.59
C SER A 204 -18.32 -2.83 -5.01
N ARG A 205 -18.46 -4.14 -5.24
CA ARG A 205 -18.97 -4.70 -6.51
C ARG A 205 -20.50 -4.74 -6.60
N THR A 206 -21.21 -4.52 -5.50
CA THR A 206 -22.66 -4.69 -5.43
C THR A 206 -23.37 -3.37 -5.71
N ARG A 207 -24.19 -3.36 -6.77
CA ARG A 207 -25.14 -2.27 -7.00
C ARG A 207 -26.48 -2.56 -6.34
N GLU A 208 -27.02 -1.56 -5.67
CA GLU A 208 -28.36 -1.60 -5.09
C GLU A 208 -29.22 -0.52 -5.75
N GLU A 209 -30.37 -0.90 -6.29
CA GLU A 209 -31.26 -0.01 -7.05
C GLU A 209 -30.54 0.74 -8.21
N GLY A 210 -29.48 0.14 -8.75
CA GLY A 210 -28.67 0.71 -9.83
C GLY A 210 -27.55 1.66 -9.37
N ALA A 211 -27.53 2.03 -8.08
CA ALA A 211 -26.52 2.90 -7.50
C ALA A 211 -25.33 2.11 -6.95
N TRP A 212 -24.15 2.74 -7.00
CA TRP A 212 -22.95 2.24 -6.33
C TRP A 212 -22.98 2.60 -4.83
N PRO A 213 -22.35 1.80 -3.95
CA PRO A 213 -22.34 2.08 -2.53
C PRO A 213 -21.61 3.39 -2.24
N ARG A 214 -22.18 4.21 -1.36
CA ARG A 214 -21.59 5.47 -0.89
C ARG A 214 -21.78 5.62 0.61
N GLY A 215 -20.77 6.14 1.31
CA GLY A 215 -20.81 6.35 2.75
C GLY A 215 -19.77 5.50 3.50
N ARG A 216 -19.70 5.71 4.81
CA ARG A 216 -18.62 5.17 5.66
C ARG A 216 -19.11 4.04 6.57
N LEU A 217 -18.40 2.91 6.53
CA LEU A 217 -18.60 1.74 7.38
C LEU A 217 -17.36 1.54 8.27
N VAL A 218 -17.56 1.53 9.59
CA VAL A 218 -16.48 1.31 10.56
C VAL A 218 -16.64 -0.04 11.25
N PHE A 219 -15.52 -0.74 11.43
CA PHE A 219 -15.42 -2.02 12.10
C PHE A 219 -14.74 -1.81 13.44
N VAL A 220 -15.44 -2.19 14.50
CA VAL A 220 -15.02 -1.95 15.88
C VAL A 220 -14.86 -3.30 16.58
N GLU A 221 -13.79 -3.43 17.37
CA GLU A 221 -13.56 -4.60 18.20
C GLU A 221 -14.68 -4.73 19.26
N PRO A 222 -15.28 -5.92 19.43
CA PRO A 222 -16.39 -6.15 20.36
C PRO A 222 -16.23 -5.58 21.77
N GLY A 223 -15.04 -5.66 22.37
CA GLY A 223 -14.73 -5.11 23.69
C GLY A 223 -14.79 -3.57 23.74
N ALA A 224 -14.53 -2.90 22.62
CA ALA A 224 -14.60 -1.45 22.49
C ALA A 224 -16.00 -0.91 22.12
N LEU A 225 -16.99 -1.77 21.85
CA LEU A 225 -18.34 -1.34 21.44
C LEU A 225 -19.06 -0.50 22.50
N ALA A 226 -18.72 -0.63 23.78
CA ALA A 226 -19.27 0.19 24.85
C ALA A 226 -18.87 1.68 24.74
N GLN A 227 -17.80 1.98 23.99
CA GLN A 227 -17.30 3.34 23.75
C GLN A 227 -17.98 4.01 22.54
N VAL A 228 -18.78 3.27 21.76
CA VAL A 228 -19.43 3.80 20.56
C VAL A 228 -20.70 4.55 20.93
N ASN A 229 -20.80 5.80 20.49
CA ASN A 229 -22.00 6.61 20.63
C ASN A 229 -23.02 6.29 19.51
N PHE A 230 -23.84 5.26 19.72
CA PHE A 230 -24.87 4.88 18.77
C PHE A 230 -26.01 5.91 18.72
N VAL A 231 -26.26 6.47 17.54
CA VAL A 231 -27.48 7.26 17.26
C VAL A 231 -28.67 6.32 17.10
N ILE A 232 -28.46 5.20 16.40
CA ILE A 232 -29.45 4.14 16.21
C ILE A 232 -28.72 2.80 16.39
N ARG A 233 -29.34 1.89 17.14
CA ARG A 233 -28.84 0.52 17.32
C ARG A 233 -29.91 -0.48 16.90
N PHE A 234 -29.53 -1.45 16.08
CA PHE A 234 -30.43 -2.51 15.68
C PHE A 234 -30.71 -3.46 16.86
N SER A 235 -31.93 -3.98 16.89
CA SER A 235 -32.32 -5.00 17.87
C SER A 235 -31.50 -6.27 17.62
N ALA A 236 -31.17 -7.01 18.68
CA ALA A 236 -30.40 -8.26 18.55
C ALA A 236 -31.08 -9.33 17.66
N ARG A 237 -32.38 -9.19 17.39
CA ARG A 237 -33.15 -10.11 16.54
C ARG A 237 -33.13 -9.72 15.05
N ASP A 238 -32.78 -8.47 14.75
CA ASP A 238 -32.92 -7.88 13.41
C ASP A 238 -31.58 -7.33 12.88
N VAL A 239 -30.45 -7.82 13.40
CA VAL A 239 -29.12 -7.32 13.03
C VAL A 239 -28.75 -7.77 11.60
N PRO A 240 -28.51 -6.86 10.65
CA PRO A 240 -28.11 -7.22 9.30
C PRO A 240 -26.73 -7.87 9.25
N PHE A 241 -26.59 -8.98 8.53
CA PHE A 241 -25.29 -9.60 8.30
C PHE A 241 -24.47 -8.81 7.28
N LEU A 242 -23.15 -8.72 7.52
CA LEU A 242 -22.21 -8.05 6.63
C LEU A 242 -22.09 -8.75 5.26
N SER A 243 -22.35 -10.06 5.21
CA SER A 243 -22.39 -10.84 3.97
C SER A 243 -23.58 -10.53 3.06
N HIS A 244 -24.61 -9.84 3.56
CA HIS A 244 -25.79 -9.45 2.77
C HIS A 244 -25.55 -8.12 2.06
N TYR A 245 -24.65 -8.12 1.07
CA TYR A 245 -24.09 -6.90 0.47
C TYR A 245 -25.13 -5.90 -0.03
N LYS A 246 -26.21 -6.35 -0.70
CA LYS A 246 -27.31 -5.47 -1.15
C LYS A 246 -27.97 -4.71 0.00
N HIS A 247 -28.23 -5.41 1.11
CA HIS A 247 -28.80 -4.81 2.29
C HIS A 247 -27.82 -3.81 2.93
N VAL A 248 -26.53 -4.14 2.99
CA VAL A 248 -25.50 -3.20 3.47
C VAL A 248 -25.40 -1.97 2.57
N CYS A 249 -25.44 -2.11 1.24
CA CYS A 249 -25.48 -0.99 0.30
C CYS A 249 -26.68 -0.07 0.55
N LYS A 250 -27.86 -0.65 0.84
CA LYS A 250 -29.05 0.13 1.19
C LYS A 250 -28.87 0.91 2.50
N LEU A 251 -28.26 0.30 3.51
CA LEU A 251 -28.00 0.95 4.79
C LEU A 251 -26.95 2.08 4.65
N LEU A 252 -25.97 1.91 3.75
CA LEU A 252 -24.95 2.93 3.50
C LEU A 252 -25.56 4.25 3.01
N GLN A 253 -26.66 4.21 2.25
CA GLN A 253 -27.40 5.40 1.83
C GLN A 253 -27.91 6.25 3.02
N ALA A 254 -28.15 5.63 4.19
CA ALA A 254 -28.61 6.36 5.37
C ALA A 254 -27.51 7.20 6.04
N VAL A 255 -26.24 6.94 5.72
CA VAL A 255 -25.08 7.66 6.26
C VAL A 255 -24.31 8.42 5.18
N GLU A 256 -24.72 8.31 3.91
CA GLU A 256 -24.16 9.05 2.78
C GLU A 256 -24.25 10.57 3.02
N CYS A 257 -23.19 11.30 2.64
CA CYS A 257 -23.11 12.76 2.75
C CYS A 257 -23.39 13.31 4.17
N SER A 258 -23.08 12.52 5.21
CA SER A 258 -23.26 12.91 6.61
C SER A 258 -21.99 12.62 7.43
N THR A 259 -21.94 13.14 8.66
CA THR A 259 -20.88 12.81 9.64
C THR A 259 -21.10 11.47 10.33
N ARG A 260 -22.20 10.77 10.03
CA ARG A 260 -22.55 9.47 10.62
C ARG A 260 -21.82 8.35 9.92
N VAL A 261 -21.64 7.26 10.64
CA VAL A 261 -21.03 6.02 10.13
C VAL A 261 -21.91 4.83 10.45
N LEU A 262 -21.92 3.83 9.57
CA LEU A 262 -22.41 2.50 9.93
C LEU A 262 -21.36 1.81 10.79
N VAL A 263 -21.78 1.12 11.84
CA VAL A 263 -20.88 0.40 12.76
C VAL A 263 -21.09 -1.10 12.61
N SER A 264 -19.99 -1.84 12.50
CA SER A 264 -19.97 -3.30 12.46
C SER A 264 -18.98 -3.88 13.47
N ASP A 265 -19.24 -5.09 13.95
CA ASP A 265 -18.30 -5.91 14.72
C ASP A 265 -17.44 -6.84 13.83
N GLY A 266 -17.49 -6.65 12.51
CA GLY A 266 -16.85 -7.52 11.52
C GLY A 266 -17.69 -8.71 11.06
N ARG A 267 -18.90 -8.89 11.61
CA ARG A 267 -19.86 -9.93 11.16
C ARG A 267 -21.21 -9.35 10.80
N CYS A 268 -21.69 -8.40 11.59
CA CYS A 268 -23.01 -7.80 11.45
C CYS A 268 -22.93 -6.27 11.54
N ILE A 269 -23.92 -5.58 10.97
CA ILE A 269 -24.09 -4.14 11.12
C ILE A 269 -24.90 -3.89 12.39
N LEU A 270 -24.30 -3.22 13.37
CA LEU A 270 -24.90 -2.99 14.69
C LEU A 270 -25.80 -1.76 14.73
N GLY A 271 -25.56 -0.78 13.86
CA GLY A 271 -26.31 0.47 13.84
C GLY A 271 -25.53 1.61 13.20
N MET A 272 -25.93 2.82 13.55
CA MET A 272 -25.32 4.08 13.13
C MET A 272 -24.75 4.82 14.34
N ALA A 273 -23.59 5.43 14.18
CA ALA A 273 -22.94 6.22 15.22
C ALA A 273 -22.42 7.56 14.68
N GLU A 274 -22.12 8.45 15.59
CA GLU A 274 -21.38 9.69 15.35
C GLU A 274 -20.09 9.67 16.17
N ALA A 275 -19.13 10.51 15.81
CA ALA A 275 -17.91 10.68 16.59
C ALA A 275 -18.22 11.12 18.04
N PRO A 276 -17.35 10.80 19.02
CA PRO A 276 -16.07 10.09 18.88
C PRO A 276 -16.23 8.58 18.72
N LEU A 277 -15.34 7.99 17.92
CA LEU A 277 -15.18 6.53 17.79
C LEU A 277 -14.13 6.01 18.78
N PRO A 278 -14.10 4.70 19.06
CA PRO A 278 -13.14 4.11 20.00
C PRO A 278 -11.69 4.27 19.55
N GLY A 279 -10.76 4.01 20.47
CA GLY A 279 -9.32 4.13 20.22
C GLY A 279 -8.77 3.27 19.07
N PHE A 280 -9.49 2.26 18.59
CA PHE A 280 -9.18 1.55 17.36
C PHE A 280 -10.46 1.25 16.58
N PHE A 281 -10.43 1.50 15.27
CA PHE A 281 -11.42 1.02 14.32
C PHE A 281 -10.77 0.89 12.95
N LEU A 282 -11.29 -0.03 12.13
CA LEU A 282 -11.00 -0.07 10.70
C LEU A 282 -12.14 0.64 9.98
N ALA A 283 -11.85 1.54 9.05
CA ALA A 283 -12.85 2.23 8.26
C ALA A 283 -12.78 1.77 6.80
N ALA A 284 -13.94 1.53 6.20
CA ALA A 284 -14.12 1.44 4.76
C ALA A 284 -14.99 2.62 4.32
N ASP A 285 -14.39 3.53 3.55
CA ASP A 285 -15.10 4.65 2.94
C ASP A 285 -15.45 4.31 1.50
N PHE A 286 -16.74 4.24 1.19
CA PHE A 286 -17.23 3.93 -0.14
C PHE A 286 -17.53 5.23 -0.90
N CYS A 287 -16.84 5.44 -2.02
CA CYS A 287 -16.97 6.62 -2.87
C CYS A 287 -17.66 6.29 -4.22
N GLY A 288 -18.48 5.24 -4.25
CA GLY A 288 -19.09 4.71 -5.46
C GLY A 288 -18.28 3.55 -6.05
N GLN A 289 -17.60 3.79 -7.17
CA GLN A 289 -16.86 2.74 -7.90
C GLN A 289 -15.50 2.40 -7.28
N TYR A 290 -15.05 3.21 -6.36
CA TYR A 290 -13.84 3.00 -5.59
C TYR A 290 -14.11 3.40 -4.14
N GLY A 291 -13.16 3.11 -3.27
CA GLY A 291 -13.19 3.54 -1.89
C GLY A 291 -11.84 3.32 -1.22
N TYR A 292 -11.79 3.55 0.08
CA TYR A 292 -10.56 3.50 0.86
C TYR A 292 -10.72 2.65 2.12
N ILE A 293 -9.64 1.97 2.48
CA ILE A 293 -9.48 1.35 3.79
C ILE A 293 -8.52 2.21 4.59
N ALA A 294 -8.92 2.53 5.82
CA ALA A 294 -8.09 3.26 6.78
C ALA A 294 -8.13 2.58 8.14
N ILE A 295 -7.03 2.63 8.87
CA ILE A 295 -7.00 2.33 10.30
C ILE A 295 -7.18 3.67 11.00
N GLN A 296 -8.29 3.81 11.73
CA GLN A 296 -8.77 5.11 12.18
C GLN A 296 -8.98 6.06 10.99
N GLU A 297 -8.10 7.05 10.84
CA GLU A 297 -8.06 8.01 9.72
C GLU A 297 -6.81 7.83 8.84
N ASP A 298 -5.89 6.94 9.20
CA ASP A 298 -4.67 6.68 8.44
C ASP A 298 -4.96 5.71 7.29
N LEU A 299 -4.85 6.19 6.05
CA LEU A 299 -5.13 5.40 4.86
C LEU A 299 -4.15 4.22 4.73
N VAL A 300 -4.69 3.04 4.43
CA VAL A 300 -3.91 1.83 4.15
C VAL A 300 -3.82 1.58 2.65
N CYS A 301 -4.98 1.56 1.97
CA CYS A 301 -5.08 1.29 0.54
C CYS A 301 -6.43 1.77 0.01
N SER A 302 -6.55 1.87 -1.31
CA SER A 302 -7.84 1.97 -1.98
C SER A 302 -8.37 0.60 -2.40
N PHE A 303 -9.63 0.55 -2.77
CA PHE A 303 -10.23 -0.58 -3.46
C PHE A 303 -11.08 -0.11 -4.63
N SER A 304 -11.05 -0.85 -5.73
CA SER A 304 -11.85 -0.61 -6.93
C SER A 304 -11.91 -1.90 -7.74
N ASP A 305 -13.00 -2.10 -8.50
CA ASP A 305 -13.19 -3.26 -9.37
C ASP A 305 -12.94 -4.63 -8.70
N GLY A 306 -13.22 -4.72 -7.39
CA GLY A 306 -13.04 -5.94 -6.62
C GLY A 306 -11.60 -6.29 -6.26
N ALA A 307 -10.66 -5.34 -6.36
CA ALA A 307 -9.27 -5.50 -5.95
C ALA A 307 -8.82 -4.34 -5.06
N PHE A 308 -7.80 -4.59 -4.23
CA PHE A 308 -7.09 -3.55 -3.50
C PHE A 308 -6.01 -2.91 -4.37
N ARG A 309 -5.79 -1.61 -4.20
CA ARG A 309 -4.76 -0.84 -4.90
C ARG A 309 -4.04 0.10 -3.94
N ALA A 310 -2.79 0.43 -4.24
CA ALA A 310 -2.01 1.36 -3.45
C ALA A 310 -2.45 2.80 -3.67
N THR A 311 -3.01 3.13 -4.84
CA THR A 311 -3.25 4.52 -5.25
C THR A 311 -4.24 5.24 -4.34
N THR A 312 -3.97 6.51 -4.07
CA THR A 312 -4.88 7.48 -3.46
C THR A 312 -6.01 7.88 -4.42
N HIS A 313 -5.97 7.42 -5.68
CA HIS A 313 -6.76 7.99 -6.76
C HIS A 313 -6.63 9.51 -6.73
N ARG A 314 -5.42 10.04 -6.71
CA ARG A 314 -5.16 11.47 -6.92
C ARG A 314 -4.23 11.62 -8.10
N ALA A 315 -4.50 12.61 -8.94
CA ALA A 315 -3.65 12.97 -10.05
C ALA A 315 -2.28 13.38 -9.50
N THR A 316 -1.22 12.77 -10.03
CA THR A 316 0.15 13.12 -9.68
C THR A 316 0.53 14.43 -10.37
N LEU A 317 0.70 15.49 -9.59
CA LEU A 317 1.04 16.83 -10.08
C LEU A 317 2.51 17.21 -9.86
N VAL A 318 3.37 16.22 -9.60
CA VAL A 318 4.80 16.44 -9.30
C VAL A 318 5.50 17.23 -10.40
N GLN A 319 5.27 16.91 -11.69
CA GLN A 319 5.93 17.67 -12.77
C GLN A 319 5.43 19.11 -12.86
N VAL A 320 4.17 19.38 -12.48
CA VAL A 320 3.63 20.75 -12.44
C VAL A 320 4.25 21.52 -11.27
N GLU A 321 4.39 20.88 -10.12
CA GLU A 321 5.07 21.46 -8.96
C GLU A 321 6.53 21.81 -9.28
N GLU A 322 7.27 20.88 -9.88
CA GLU A 322 8.66 21.09 -10.32
C GLU A 322 8.74 22.25 -11.33
N ALA A 323 7.89 22.27 -12.36
CA ALA A 323 7.88 23.34 -13.35
C ALA A 323 7.56 24.72 -12.75
N LEU A 324 6.67 24.79 -11.75
CA LEU A 324 6.38 26.04 -11.04
C LEU A 324 7.53 26.47 -10.13
N LEU A 325 8.22 25.53 -9.48
CA LEU A 325 9.41 25.81 -8.66
C LEU A 325 10.61 26.31 -9.49
N GLU A 326 10.73 25.86 -10.74
CA GLU A 326 11.76 26.29 -11.68
C GLU A 326 11.41 27.58 -12.44
N SER A 327 10.18 28.08 -12.29
CA SER A 327 9.71 29.30 -12.97
C SER A 327 10.21 30.59 -12.31
N ASP A 328 10.07 31.71 -13.01
CA ASP A 328 10.39 33.05 -12.49
C ASP A 328 9.36 33.58 -11.48
N LEU A 329 8.32 32.81 -11.14
CA LEU A 329 7.33 33.20 -10.15
C LEU A 329 7.93 33.24 -8.74
N ASP A 330 7.49 34.22 -7.94
CA ASP A 330 7.76 34.18 -6.51
C ASP A 330 7.05 32.98 -5.84
N ARG A 331 7.56 32.55 -4.68
CA ARG A 331 7.05 31.36 -3.98
C ARG A 331 5.58 31.48 -3.57
N GLU A 332 5.09 32.68 -3.28
CA GLU A 332 3.70 32.89 -2.89
C GLU A 332 2.77 32.72 -4.10
N SER A 333 3.10 33.35 -5.21
CA SER A 333 2.35 33.25 -6.47
C SER A 333 2.37 31.83 -7.03
N GLY A 334 3.53 31.17 -7.04
CA GLY A 334 3.67 29.77 -7.45
C GLY A 334 2.84 28.82 -6.59
N GLY A 335 2.86 29.01 -5.26
CA GLY A 335 2.06 28.20 -4.33
C GLY A 335 0.55 28.38 -4.51
N LYS A 336 0.07 29.61 -4.75
CA LYS A 336 -1.35 29.88 -5.04
C LYS A 336 -1.80 29.21 -6.34
N LEU A 337 -1.00 29.35 -7.40
CA LEU A 337 -1.28 28.75 -8.70
C LEU A 337 -1.31 27.23 -8.62
N TYR A 338 -0.34 26.61 -7.95
CA TYR A 338 -0.31 25.17 -7.72
C TYR A 338 -1.58 24.68 -6.99
N LYS A 339 -2.02 25.41 -5.97
CA LYS A 339 -3.25 25.09 -5.24
C LYS A 339 -4.49 25.13 -6.15
N ILE A 340 -4.63 26.17 -6.97
CA ILE A 340 -5.76 26.30 -7.92
C ILE A 340 -5.77 25.13 -8.91
N VAL A 341 -4.62 24.83 -9.52
CA VAL A 341 -4.48 23.70 -10.46
C VAL A 341 -4.85 22.38 -9.77
N THR A 342 -4.34 22.18 -8.55
CA THR A 342 -4.60 20.97 -7.76
C THR A 342 -6.08 20.78 -7.47
N GLU A 343 -6.77 21.82 -7.01
CA GLU A 343 -8.21 21.76 -6.73
C GLU A 343 -9.03 21.45 -8.00
N LEU A 344 -8.77 22.13 -9.13
CA LEU A 344 -9.48 21.88 -10.40
C LEU A 344 -9.25 20.45 -10.91
N VAL A 345 -8.00 19.98 -10.92
CA VAL A 345 -7.67 18.64 -11.42
C VAL A 345 -8.29 17.57 -10.53
N HIS A 346 -8.20 17.71 -9.20
CA HIS A 346 -8.81 16.74 -8.28
C HIS A 346 -10.33 16.76 -8.33
N HIS A 347 -10.96 17.92 -8.54
CA HIS A 347 -12.40 18.00 -8.76
C HIS A 347 -12.82 17.24 -10.01
N ALA A 348 -12.18 17.54 -11.16
CA ALA A 348 -12.45 16.85 -12.41
C ALA A 348 -12.23 15.33 -12.28
N GLN A 349 -11.16 14.92 -11.62
CA GLN A 349 -10.81 13.53 -11.46
C GLN A 349 -11.78 12.77 -10.53
N SER A 350 -12.25 13.40 -9.45
CA SER A 350 -13.28 12.82 -8.56
C SER A 350 -14.61 12.60 -9.29
N ASN A 351 -14.94 13.45 -10.25
CA ASN A 351 -16.15 13.37 -11.07
C ASN A 351 -15.96 12.65 -12.40
N ARG A 352 -14.74 12.19 -12.71
CA ARG A 352 -14.35 11.55 -13.99
C ARG A 352 -14.57 12.43 -15.22
N PHE A 353 -14.40 13.73 -15.07
CA PHE A 353 -14.39 14.66 -16.18
C PHE A 353 -13.01 14.64 -16.85
N GLY A 354 -13.01 14.67 -18.18
CA GLY A 354 -11.79 14.98 -18.92
C GLY A 354 -11.42 16.44 -18.65
N CYS A 355 -10.21 16.69 -18.18
CA CYS A 355 -9.72 18.02 -17.87
C CYS A 355 -8.36 18.26 -18.52
N THR A 356 -8.19 19.44 -19.11
CA THR A 356 -6.91 19.91 -19.65
C THR A 356 -6.76 21.36 -19.22
N LEU A 357 -5.72 21.64 -18.45
CA LEU A 357 -5.39 22.99 -18.00
C LEU A 357 -4.13 23.45 -18.72
N VAL A 358 -4.17 24.66 -19.26
CA VAL A 358 -3.02 25.35 -19.84
C VAL A 358 -2.67 26.49 -18.91
N VAL A 359 -1.44 26.46 -18.39
CA VAL A 359 -0.91 27.50 -17.50
C VAL A 359 0.04 28.35 -18.32
N ASP A 360 -0.37 29.59 -18.61
CA ASP A 360 0.47 30.56 -19.31
C ASP A 360 1.28 31.38 -18.30
N LEU A 361 2.60 31.20 -18.32
CA LEU A 361 3.55 31.90 -17.45
C LEU A 361 4.23 33.09 -18.15
N ASN A 362 3.81 33.44 -19.36
CA ASN A 362 4.38 34.58 -20.06
C ASN A 362 4.01 35.91 -19.39
N PRO A 363 4.86 36.96 -19.50
CA PRO A 363 4.54 38.29 -18.97
C PRO A 363 3.26 38.89 -19.56
N ALA A 364 2.90 38.50 -20.77
CA ALA A 364 1.64 38.85 -21.43
C ALA A 364 0.94 37.56 -21.86
N ALA A 365 -0.35 37.46 -21.52
CA ALA A 365 -1.16 36.30 -21.86
C ALA A 365 -1.26 36.11 -23.38
N VAL A 366 -1.00 34.90 -23.83
CA VAL A 366 -1.09 34.51 -25.23
C VAL A 366 -2.54 34.24 -25.59
N THR A 367 -2.98 34.79 -26.72
CA THR A 367 -4.32 34.49 -27.25
C THR A 367 -4.37 33.03 -27.72
N ILE A 368 -5.15 32.22 -27.03
CA ILE A 368 -5.49 30.86 -27.45
C ILE A 368 -6.87 30.84 -28.13
N SER A 369 -7.11 29.84 -28.97
CA SER A 369 -8.43 29.64 -29.58
C SER A 369 -9.42 29.16 -28.52
N GLY A 370 -10.62 29.74 -28.49
CA GLY A 370 -11.68 29.33 -27.56
C GLY A 370 -12.66 30.46 -27.23
N HIS A 371 -13.52 30.21 -26.24
CA HIS A 371 -14.42 31.23 -25.70
C HIS A 371 -13.68 32.02 -24.61
N ALA A 372 -13.48 33.32 -24.84
CA ALA A 372 -12.99 34.23 -23.82
C ALA A 372 -14.14 34.60 -22.86
N LEU A 373 -13.86 34.52 -21.56
CA LEU A 373 -14.80 34.99 -20.53
C LEU A 373 -14.66 36.51 -20.38
N ASP A 374 -15.78 37.21 -20.35
CA ASP A 374 -15.85 38.65 -20.06
C ASP A 374 -16.91 38.90 -18.97
N PRO A 375 -16.54 39.28 -17.74
CA PRO A 375 -15.15 39.47 -17.27
C PRO A 375 -14.39 38.15 -17.08
N SER A 376 -13.06 38.22 -17.09
CA SER A 376 -12.20 37.09 -16.72
C SER A 376 -12.51 36.58 -15.31
N LEU A 377 -12.41 35.28 -15.12
CA LEU A 377 -12.70 34.61 -13.86
C LEU A 377 -11.47 34.63 -12.94
N ASP A 378 -11.57 35.31 -11.79
CA ASP A 378 -10.51 35.29 -10.76
C ASP A 378 -10.62 34.05 -9.87
N LEU A 379 -9.85 33.02 -10.19
CA LEU A 379 -9.82 31.74 -9.47
C LEU A 379 -9.27 31.84 -8.04
N CYS A 380 -8.72 32.99 -7.62
CA CYS A 380 -8.39 33.21 -6.20
C CYS A 380 -9.66 33.36 -5.34
N GLN A 381 -10.81 33.66 -5.95
CA GLN A 381 -12.07 33.82 -5.24
C GLN A 381 -12.81 32.47 -5.10
N PRO A 382 -13.28 32.09 -3.89
CA PRO A 382 -13.95 30.80 -3.67
C PRO A 382 -15.25 30.59 -4.46
N HIS A 383 -15.91 31.65 -4.92
CA HIS A 383 -17.12 31.53 -5.74
C HIS A 383 -16.79 31.27 -7.21
N ALA A 384 -15.73 31.91 -7.70
CA ALA A 384 -15.22 31.73 -9.04
C ALA A 384 -14.62 30.33 -9.22
N MET A 385 -13.89 29.86 -8.20
CA MET A 385 -13.36 28.50 -8.17
C MET A 385 -14.48 27.45 -8.29
N ARG A 386 -15.55 27.57 -7.49
CA ARG A 386 -16.71 26.67 -7.56
C ARG A 386 -17.42 26.69 -8.92
N LEU A 387 -17.40 27.83 -9.61
CA LEU A 387 -17.95 27.95 -10.97
C LEU A 387 -17.05 27.26 -12.00
N ALA A 388 -15.73 27.25 -11.80
CA ALA A 388 -14.80 26.54 -12.67
C ALA A 388 -14.83 25.02 -12.44
N GLU A 389 -15.28 24.58 -11.27
CA GLU A 389 -15.48 23.17 -10.93
C GLU A 389 -16.75 22.58 -11.55
N SER A 390 -17.80 23.40 -11.76
CA SER A 390 -19.09 22.96 -12.32
C SER A 390 -19.03 22.68 -13.82
#